data_AF-A0A510B1N4-F1
#
_entry.id   AF-A0A510B1N4-F1
#
_cell.length_a   1.000
_cell.length_b   1.000
_cell.length_c   1.000
_cell.angle_alpha   90.00
_cell.angle_beta   90.00
_cell.angle_gamma   90.00
#
_symmetry.space_group_name_H-M   'P 1'
#
loop_
_entity.id
_entity.type
_entity.pdbx_description
1 polymer ?
#
loop_
_entity_poly.entity_id
_entity_poly.type
_entity_poly.pdbx_seq_one_letter_code
_entity_poly.pdbx_strand_id
1 'polypeptide(L)'
;DEIDFEFLGNLSGDPYILHTNVFTQGKGNIEQQFYLWFDPTKNFHTYSIIWKPQHIIFLVDKIPIRVFKNAESIGVPFPKKQPMRIYSSLWNADDWATRGGLVKTDWTKAPFTAYYRNFNAVPCTSCWPKYKSLSLQTNNNDELDANSRRRLRWVQKYFMIYNYC
;
A
#
# COMPACT_ATOMS: atom_id res chain seq x y z
N ASP A 1 5.64 2.89 14.64
CA ASP A 1 4.81 3.28 13.48
C ASP A 1 5.20 2.41 12.30
N GLU A 2 4.25 2.06 11.43
CA GLU A 2 4.46 1.17 10.29
C GLU A 2 3.39 1.43 9.21
N ILE A 3 3.74 1.20 7.95
CA ILE A 3 2.91 1.49 6.76
C ILE A 3 3.15 0.37 5.75
N ASP A 4 2.11 -0.41 5.45
CA ASP A 4 2.30 -1.72 4.86
C ASP A 4 1.73 -1.86 3.45
N PHE A 5 2.51 -2.54 2.61
CA PHE A 5 2.00 -3.29 1.47
C PHE A 5 2.32 -4.75 1.71
N GLU A 6 1.30 -5.59 1.72
CA GLU A 6 1.43 -7.03 1.87
C GLU A 6 0.71 -7.72 0.70
N PHE A 7 1.42 -8.58 -0.01
CA PHE A 7 0.85 -9.36 -1.12
C PHE A 7 0.49 -10.73 -0.59
N LEU A 8 -0.81 -10.97 -0.41
CA LEU A 8 -1.29 -12.26 0.05
C LEU A 8 -1.44 -13.17 -1.17
N GLY A 9 -0.66 -14.26 -1.16
CA GLY A 9 -0.66 -15.27 -2.21
C GLY A 9 -1.98 -16.02 -2.32
N ASN A 10 -2.12 -16.81 -3.38
CA ASN A 10 -3.31 -17.61 -3.59
C ASN A 10 -3.00 -18.91 -4.35
N LEU A 11 -4.02 -19.76 -4.51
CA LEU A 11 -3.95 -20.94 -5.37
C LEU A 11 -3.73 -20.53 -6.83
N SER A 12 -3.14 -21.43 -7.62
CA SER A 12 -2.88 -21.18 -9.03
C SER A 12 -4.17 -20.87 -9.78
N GLY A 13 -4.24 -19.69 -10.40
CA GLY A 13 -5.42 -19.20 -11.12
C GLY A 13 -6.32 -18.27 -10.31
N ASP A 14 -6.18 -18.24 -8.98
CA ASP A 14 -6.92 -17.32 -8.13
C ASP A 14 -6.17 -15.98 -7.96
N PRO A 15 -6.90 -14.87 -7.78
CA PRO A 15 -6.28 -13.54 -7.69
C PRO A 15 -5.49 -13.36 -6.39
N TYR A 16 -4.33 -12.68 -6.50
CA TYR A 16 -3.61 -12.13 -5.35
C TYR A 16 -4.42 -11.03 -4.68
N ILE A 17 -4.24 -10.88 -3.37
CA ILE A 17 -4.79 -9.77 -2.59
C ILE A 17 -3.65 -8.80 -2.26
N LEU A 18 -3.86 -7.53 -2.57
CA LEU A 18 -3.05 -6.45 -2.04
C LEU A 18 -3.66 -5.96 -0.73
N HIS A 19 -2.94 -6.19 0.35
CA HIS A 19 -3.30 -5.76 1.69
C HIS A 19 -2.50 -4.51 2.06
N THR A 20 -3.17 -3.55 2.70
CA THR A 20 -2.53 -2.34 3.24
C THR A 20 -2.92 -2.15 4.69
N ASN A 21 -1.97 -1.71 5.51
CA ASN A 21 -2.20 -1.37 6.90
C ASN A 21 -1.42 -0.11 7.31
N VAL A 22 -1.83 0.49 8.42
CA VAL A 22 -1.13 1.62 9.04
C VAL A 22 -1.12 1.38 10.55
N PHE A 23 0.06 1.26 11.13
CA PHE A 23 0.24 1.19 12.57
C PHE A 23 0.73 2.51 13.12
N THR A 24 0.08 2.96 14.20
CA THR A 24 0.49 4.16 14.95
C THR A 24 0.65 3.81 16.41
N GLN A 25 1.82 4.12 16.98
CA GLN A 25 2.14 3.82 18.39
C GLN A 25 1.88 2.34 18.77
N GLY A 26 2.17 1.42 17.83
CA GLY A 26 1.97 -0.02 18.01
C GLY A 26 0.54 -0.51 17.81
N LYS A 27 -0.41 0.37 17.45
CA LYS A 27 -1.81 -0.01 17.16
C LYS A 27 -2.06 0.02 15.64
N GLY A 28 -2.40 -1.14 15.09
CA GLY A 28 -2.90 -1.33 13.72
C GLY A 28 -4.42 -1.51 13.72
N ASN A 29 -4.89 -2.59 13.10
CA ASN A 29 -6.32 -2.85 12.84
C ASN A 29 -6.95 -1.83 11.87
N ILE A 30 -6.14 -1.37 10.91
CA ILE A 30 -6.50 -0.37 9.90
C ILE A 30 -6.33 -1.00 8.51
N GLU A 31 -6.79 -2.24 8.36
CA GLU A 31 -6.62 -3.05 7.16
C GLU A 31 -7.56 -2.62 6.03
N GLN A 32 -7.02 -2.58 4.81
CA GLN A 32 -7.82 -2.57 3.59
C GLN A 32 -7.24 -3.59 2.61
N GLN A 33 -8.11 -4.36 1.96
CA GLN A 33 -7.71 -5.37 0.98
C GLN A 33 -8.31 -5.07 -0.38
N PHE A 34 -7.54 -5.33 -1.42
CA PHE A 34 -7.91 -5.08 -2.81
C PHE A 34 -7.52 -6.25 -3.70
N TYR A 35 -8.36 -6.59 -4.67
CA TYR A 35 -7.87 -7.22 -5.90
C TYR A 35 -7.17 -6.18 -6.78
N LEU A 36 -6.35 -6.64 -7.73
CA LEU A 36 -5.70 -5.77 -8.71
C LEU A 36 -6.40 -5.88 -10.07
N TRP A 37 -6.39 -4.79 -10.84
CA TRP A 37 -6.92 -4.73 -12.21
C TRP A 37 -5.96 -5.33 -13.25
N PHE A 38 -4.96 -6.08 -12.81
CA PHE A 38 -3.97 -6.80 -13.60
C PHE A 38 -3.46 -8.00 -12.81
N ASP A 39 -2.80 -8.94 -13.49
CA ASP A 39 -2.09 -10.05 -12.85
C ASP A 39 -0.70 -9.58 -12.38
N PRO A 40 -0.46 -9.44 -11.06
CA PRO A 40 0.80 -8.92 -10.53
C PRO A 40 1.98 -9.88 -10.70
N THR A 41 1.75 -11.12 -11.17
CA THR A 41 2.80 -12.12 -11.39
C THR A 41 3.41 -12.06 -12.79
N LYS A 42 2.76 -11.36 -13.73
CA LYS A 42 3.17 -11.36 -15.15
C LYS A 42 4.13 -10.24 -15.52
N ASN A 43 4.04 -9.10 -14.84
CA ASN A 43 4.84 -7.92 -15.13
C ASN A 43 5.18 -7.17 -13.85
N PHE A 44 6.23 -6.35 -13.91
CA PHE A 44 6.53 -5.43 -12.82
C PHE A 44 5.59 -4.24 -12.84
N HIS A 45 5.02 -3.94 -11.68
CA HIS A 45 4.21 -2.76 -11.41
C HIS A 45 4.88 -1.90 -10.33
N THR A 46 4.55 -0.62 -10.29
CA THR A 46 5.13 0.32 -9.32
C THR A 46 4.23 0.46 -8.11
N TYR A 47 4.70 0.02 -6.95
CA TYR A 47 4.05 0.24 -5.66
C TYR A 47 4.76 1.39 -4.95
N SER A 48 4.01 2.38 -4.48
CA SER A 48 4.60 3.58 -3.89
C SER A 48 3.81 4.07 -2.68
N ILE A 49 4.55 4.57 -1.70
CA ILE A 49 4.02 5.26 -0.53
C ILE A 49 4.47 6.71 -0.62
N ILE A 50 3.50 7.63 -0.63
CA ILE A 50 3.78 9.05 -0.37
C ILE A 50 3.41 9.31 1.08
N TRP A 51 4.40 9.65 1.89
CA TRP A 51 4.23 9.94 3.30
C TRP A 51 4.59 11.40 3.58
N LYS A 52 3.57 12.19 3.95
CA LYS A 52 3.68 13.61 4.29
C LYS A 52 3.03 13.86 5.67
N PRO A 53 3.34 14.97 6.35
CA PRO A 53 2.70 15.33 7.62
C PRO A 53 1.16 15.38 7.56
N GLN A 54 0.59 15.62 6.39
CA GLN A 54 -0.85 15.77 6.18
C GLN A 54 -1.56 14.44 5.84
N HIS A 55 -0.87 13.49 5.24
CA HIS A 55 -1.47 12.23 4.77
C HIS A 55 -0.42 11.19 4.34
N ILE A 56 -0.88 9.94 4.26
CA ILE A 56 -0.21 8.84 3.56
C ILE A 56 -1.06 8.46 2.34
N ILE A 57 -0.43 8.28 1.19
CA ILE A 57 -1.08 7.80 -0.03
C ILE A 57 -0.40 6.51 -0.49
N PHE A 58 -1.19 5.46 -0.65
CA PHE A 58 -0.77 4.21 -1.26
C PHE A 58 -1.11 4.22 -2.73
N LEU A 59 -0.14 3.86 -3.57
CA LEU A 59 -0.25 3.92 -5.01
C LEU A 59 0.16 2.61 -5.68
N VAL A 60 -0.57 2.27 -6.74
CA VAL A 60 -0.24 1.23 -7.70
C VAL A 60 -0.21 1.87 -9.08
N ASP A 61 0.95 1.91 -9.75
CA ASP A 61 1.16 2.57 -11.04
C ASP A 61 0.64 4.02 -11.10
N LYS A 62 0.92 4.80 -10.04
CA LYS A 62 0.46 6.18 -9.87
C LYS A 62 -1.06 6.32 -9.70
N ILE A 63 -1.80 5.21 -9.55
CA ILE A 63 -3.21 5.21 -9.19
C ILE A 63 -3.32 5.13 -7.66
N PRO A 64 -3.90 6.15 -6.98
CA PRO A 64 -4.11 6.07 -5.55
C PRO A 64 -5.17 5.00 -5.23
N ILE A 65 -4.82 4.08 -4.35
CA ILE A 65 -5.75 3.03 -3.87
C ILE A 65 -6.29 3.32 -2.48
N ARG A 66 -5.53 4.09 -1.68
CA ARG A 66 -5.86 4.45 -0.30
C ARG A 66 -5.22 5.78 0.07
N VAL A 67 -5.97 6.59 0.84
CA VAL A 67 -5.46 7.80 1.49
C VAL A 67 -5.76 7.72 2.98
N PHE A 68 -4.73 7.75 3.80
CA PHE A 68 -4.85 7.87 5.25
C PHE A 68 -4.51 9.30 5.66
N LYS A 69 -5.52 10.10 5.99
CA LYS A 69 -5.34 11.52 6.35
C LYS A 69 -4.83 11.65 7.78
N ASN A 70 -4.00 12.66 8.03
CA ASN A 70 -3.71 13.07 9.39
C ASN A 70 -4.98 13.67 10.01
N ALA A 71 -5.52 12.95 10.99
CA ALA A 71 -6.73 13.31 11.73
C ALA A 71 -6.44 13.45 13.24
N GLU A 72 -5.21 13.83 13.61
CA GLU A 72 -4.83 14.07 15.00
C GLU A 72 -5.71 15.11 15.70
N SER A 73 -6.27 16.08 14.95
CA SER A 73 -7.20 17.08 15.49
C SER A 73 -8.49 16.49 16.04
N ILE A 74 -8.86 15.27 15.63
CA ILE A 74 -10.00 14.51 16.14
C ILE A 74 -9.55 13.26 16.92
N GLY A 75 -8.29 13.20 17.34
CA GLY A 75 -7.76 12.16 18.22
C GLY A 75 -7.27 10.89 17.53
N VAL A 76 -7.25 10.81 16.21
CA VAL A 76 -6.68 9.67 15.47
C VAL A 76 -5.17 9.85 15.35
N PRO A 77 -4.34 8.98 15.93
CA PRO A 77 -2.89 9.12 15.82
C PRO A 77 -2.41 9.01 14.37
N PHE A 78 -1.30 9.66 14.06
CA PHE A 78 -0.71 9.65 12.72
C PHE A 78 0.81 9.48 12.82
N PRO A 79 1.44 8.66 11.96
CA PRO A 79 2.86 8.38 12.07
C PRO A 79 3.64 9.57 11.49
N LYS A 80 4.00 10.54 12.34
CA LYS A 80 4.80 11.73 11.93
C LYS A 80 6.02 12.00 12.78
N LYS A 81 6.13 11.35 13.95
CA LYS A 81 7.16 11.67 14.97
C LYS A 81 8.34 10.70 14.95
N GLN A 82 8.13 9.48 14.44
CA GLN A 82 9.15 8.43 14.44
C GLN A 82 9.73 8.27 13.03
N PRO A 83 11.05 8.43 12.83
CA PRO A 83 11.70 8.05 11.59
C PRO A 83 11.51 6.54 11.33
N MET A 84 11.28 6.17 10.07
CA MET A 84 11.07 4.78 9.67
C MET A 84 12.16 4.32 8.69
N ARG A 85 12.34 3.00 8.61
CA ARG A 85 13.16 2.34 7.59
C ARG A 85 12.25 1.62 6.60
N ILE A 86 12.76 1.40 5.40
CA ILE A 86 12.07 0.62 4.38
C ILE A 86 12.52 -0.83 4.51
N TYR A 87 11.55 -1.74 4.53
CA TYR A 87 11.77 -3.18 4.60
C TYR A 87 11.08 -3.87 3.43
N SER A 88 11.59 -5.04 3.05
CA SER A 88 10.95 -5.96 2.14
C SER A 88 11.31 -7.37 2.57
N SER A 89 10.34 -8.27 2.60
CA SER A 89 10.54 -9.66 2.98
C SER A 89 9.61 -10.56 2.17
N LEU A 90 9.95 -11.86 2.13
CA LEU A 90 9.08 -12.92 1.63
C LEU A 90 9.08 -13.99 2.72
N TRP A 91 7.90 -14.32 3.24
CA TRP A 91 7.76 -15.20 4.39
C TRP A 91 6.42 -15.94 4.38
N ASN A 92 6.31 -17.01 5.17
CA ASN A 92 5.09 -17.82 5.29
C ASN A 92 4.15 -17.25 6.35
N ALA A 93 2.89 -17.04 5.98
CA ALA A 93 1.84 -16.49 6.83
C ALA A 93 0.57 -17.38 6.83
N ASP A 94 0.77 -18.69 6.92
CA ASP A 94 -0.25 -19.73 6.82
C ASP A 94 -1.50 -19.52 7.68
N ASP A 95 -1.36 -18.88 8.83
CA ASP A 95 -2.45 -18.72 9.79
C ASP A 95 -3.52 -17.71 9.34
N TRP A 96 -3.23 -16.87 8.34
CA TRP A 96 -4.17 -15.82 7.94
C TRP A 96 -4.12 -15.40 6.47
N ALA A 97 -3.00 -15.60 5.75
CA ALA A 97 -2.80 -14.96 4.44
C ALA A 97 -3.78 -15.41 3.36
N THR A 98 -3.94 -16.73 3.15
CA THR A 98 -4.75 -17.25 2.04
C THR A 98 -6.11 -17.73 2.55
N ARG A 99 -7.19 -17.09 2.09
CA ARG A 99 -8.58 -17.36 2.53
C ARG A 99 -8.73 -17.35 4.05
N GLY A 100 -8.16 -16.35 4.72
CA GLY A 100 -8.18 -16.25 6.18
C GLY A 100 -7.44 -17.39 6.89
N GLY A 101 -6.44 -17.98 6.24
CA GLY A 101 -5.62 -19.06 6.78
C GLY A 101 -6.14 -20.48 6.52
N LEU A 102 -7.23 -20.63 5.77
CA LEU A 102 -7.78 -21.94 5.40
C LEU A 102 -6.90 -22.70 4.41
N VAL A 103 -6.15 -21.98 3.57
CA VAL A 103 -5.25 -22.57 2.58
C VAL A 103 -3.82 -22.41 3.07
N LYS A 104 -3.13 -23.54 3.21
CA LYS A 104 -1.74 -23.60 3.69
C LYS A 104 -0.75 -23.69 2.53
N THR A 105 0.47 -23.28 2.79
CA THR A 105 1.58 -23.30 1.84
C THR A 105 1.95 -24.72 1.47
N ASP A 106 1.87 -25.04 0.18
CA ASP A 106 2.37 -26.29 -0.38
C ASP A 106 3.86 -26.17 -0.66
N TRP A 107 4.69 -26.60 0.29
CA TRP A 107 6.15 -26.51 0.21
C TRP A 107 6.76 -27.37 -0.91
N THR A 108 6.02 -28.30 -1.50
CA THR A 108 6.50 -29.05 -2.68
C THR A 108 6.64 -28.15 -3.92
N LYS A 109 5.99 -26.98 -3.91
CA LYS A 109 6.08 -25.97 -4.98
C LYS A 109 7.22 -24.96 -4.78
N ALA A 110 8.03 -25.13 -3.75
CA ALA A 110 9.19 -24.28 -3.52
C ALA A 110 10.24 -24.42 -4.67
N PRO A 111 11.01 -23.36 -4.97
CA PRO A 111 11.08 -22.08 -4.27
C PRO A 111 10.00 -21.07 -4.68
N PHE A 112 9.47 -20.34 -3.69
CA PHE A 112 8.64 -19.15 -3.93
C PHE A 112 9.55 -17.95 -4.17
N THR A 113 9.32 -17.23 -5.27
CA THR A 113 10.21 -16.15 -5.70
C THR A 113 9.45 -14.85 -5.89
N ALA A 114 9.96 -13.77 -5.30
CA ALA A 114 9.49 -12.40 -5.51
C ALA A 114 10.63 -11.56 -6.11
N TYR A 115 10.35 -10.83 -7.19
CA TYR A 115 11.33 -10.01 -7.88
C TYR A 115 11.10 -8.53 -7.60
N TYR A 116 12.18 -7.80 -7.35
CA TYR A 116 12.16 -6.37 -7.05
C TYR A 116 13.13 -5.63 -7.97
N ARG A 117 12.75 -4.42 -8.40
CA ARG A 117 13.60 -3.53 -9.19
C ARG A 117 13.21 -2.07 -8.96
N ASN A 118 14.03 -1.15 -9.46
CA ASN A 118 13.76 0.30 -9.43
C ASN A 118 13.54 0.85 -8.01
N PHE A 119 14.38 0.44 -7.06
CA PHE A 119 14.34 0.98 -5.70
C PHE A 119 14.59 2.49 -5.72
N ASN A 120 13.63 3.24 -5.20
CA ASN A 120 13.69 4.69 -5.13
C ASN A 120 13.18 5.16 -3.76
N ALA A 121 14.03 5.84 -3.01
CA ALA A 121 13.70 6.45 -1.74
C ALA A 121 14.15 7.90 -1.76
N VAL A 122 13.21 8.83 -1.73
CA VAL A 122 13.48 10.26 -1.69
C VAL A 122 13.17 10.75 -0.28
N PRO A 123 14.18 11.02 0.56
CA PRO A 123 13.96 11.52 1.90
C PRO A 123 13.38 12.94 1.84
N CYS A 124 12.44 13.25 2.74
CA CYS A 124 11.89 14.59 2.83
C CYS A 124 12.81 15.54 3.61
N THR A 125 14.01 15.77 3.11
CA THR A 125 14.93 16.83 3.62
C THR A 125 14.89 18.09 2.74
N SER A 126 14.30 18.02 1.54
CA SER A 126 14.28 19.11 0.54
C SER A 126 13.03 19.10 -0.36
N CYS A 127 11.87 18.70 0.18
CA CYS A 127 10.60 18.46 -0.54
C CYS A 127 10.01 19.63 -1.36
N TRP A 128 10.69 20.77 -1.54
CA TRP A 128 10.05 22.00 -2.01
C TRP A 128 10.41 22.55 -3.40
N PRO A 129 11.44 22.08 -4.14
CA PRO A 129 11.45 22.45 -5.58
C PRO A 129 11.82 21.39 -6.63
N LYS A 130 12.56 20.30 -6.31
CA LYS A 130 13.23 19.51 -7.38
C LYS A 130 12.57 18.21 -7.85
N TYR A 131 11.50 17.73 -7.20
CA TYR A 131 10.86 16.45 -7.57
C TYR A 131 9.44 16.60 -8.14
N LYS A 132 9.26 17.59 -9.04
CA LYS A 132 8.07 17.66 -9.92
C LYS A 132 7.91 16.46 -10.86
N SER A 133 8.88 15.56 -11.00
CA SER A 133 8.82 14.47 -11.98
C SER A 133 8.20 13.16 -11.48
N LEU A 134 8.09 12.95 -10.16
CA LEU A 134 7.37 11.80 -9.60
C LEU A 134 5.91 12.12 -9.26
N SER A 135 5.46 13.34 -9.53
CA SER A 135 4.23 13.89 -8.99
C SER A 135 3.00 13.19 -9.59
N LEU A 136 2.28 12.45 -8.75
CA LEU A 136 0.82 12.61 -8.70
C LEU A 136 0.51 14.09 -8.93
N GLN A 137 -0.42 14.41 -9.83
CA GLN A 137 -0.94 15.77 -9.93
C GLN A 137 -1.64 16.08 -8.60
N THR A 138 -0.89 16.65 -7.65
CA THR A 138 -1.41 17.19 -6.42
C THR A 138 -1.76 18.64 -6.68
N ASN A 139 -2.91 19.09 -6.16
CA ASN A 139 -3.25 20.51 -6.19
C ASN A 139 -2.24 21.31 -5.36
N ASN A 140 -2.27 22.64 -5.44
CA ASN A 140 -1.40 23.55 -4.66
C ASN A 140 -1.46 23.32 -3.13
N ASN A 141 -2.43 22.55 -2.64
CA ASN A 141 -2.64 22.20 -1.22
C ASN A 141 -2.15 20.78 -0.86
N ASP A 142 -1.32 20.16 -1.68
CA ASP A 142 -0.83 18.77 -1.50
C ASP A 142 -1.93 17.69 -1.54
N GLU A 143 -3.18 18.03 -1.84
CA GLU A 143 -4.28 17.07 -1.97
C GLU A 143 -4.31 16.39 -3.33
N LEU A 144 -4.87 15.18 -3.39
CA LEU A 144 -5.21 14.50 -4.65
C LEU A 144 -6.09 15.40 -5.52
N ASP A 145 -5.73 15.58 -6.79
CA ASP A 145 -6.56 16.27 -7.76
C ASP A 145 -7.89 15.54 -8.05
N ALA A 146 -8.77 16.16 -8.84
CA ALA A 146 -10.08 15.60 -9.17
C ALA A 146 -9.99 14.25 -9.90
N ASN A 147 -8.97 14.05 -10.73
CA ASN A 147 -8.76 12.82 -11.50
C ASN A 147 -8.32 11.68 -10.58
N SER A 148 -7.34 11.92 -9.72
CA SER A 148 -6.84 10.99 -8.73
C SER A 148 -7.94 10.58 -7.75
N ARG A 149 -8.78 11.53 -7.31
CA ARG A 149 -9.96 11.20 -6.48
C ARG A 149 -10.98 10.34 -7.21
N ARG A 150 -11.20 10.56 -8.51
CA ARG A 150 -12.08 9.69 -9.32
C ARG A 150 -11.51 8.27 -9.43
N ARG A 151 -10.20 8.14 -9.66
CA ARG A 151 -9.52 6.84 -9.72
C ARG A 151 -9.55 6.12 -8.37
N LEU A 152 -9.30 6.83 -7.27
CA LEU A 152 -9.42 6.27 -5.92
C LEU A 152 -10.81 5.67 -5.69
N ARG A 153 -11.87 6.43 -6.02
CA ARG A 153 -13.25 5.92 -5.90
C ARG A 153 -13.52 4.72 -6.81
N TRP A 154 -12.94 4.69 -8.01
CA TRP A 154 -13.05 3.54 -8.91
C TRP A 154 -12.38 2.30 -8.31
N VAL A 155 -11.16 2.43 -7.76
CA VAL A 155 -10.48 1.33 -7.07
C VAL A 155 -11.33 0.83 -5.90
N GLN A 156 -11.76 1.75 -5.02
CA GLN A 156 -12.57 1.41 -3.85
C GLN A 156 -13.90 0.74 -4.22
N LYS A 157 -14.54 1.16 -5.32
CA LYS A 157 -15.83 0.61 -5.75
C LYS A 157 -15.71 -0.79 -6.37
N TYR A 158 -14.68 -1.03 -7.17
CA TYR A 158 -14.61 -2.23 -8.02
C TYR A 158 -13.60 -3.27 -7.55
N PHE A 159 -12.64 -2.90 -6.71
CA PHE A 159 -11.51 -3.76 -6.37
C PHE A 159 -11.31 -3.94 -4.87
N MET A 160 -11.87 -3.07 -4.02
CA MET A 160 -11.77 -3.23 -2.57
C MET A 160 -12.70 -4.36 -2.10
N ILE A 161 -12.15 -5.30 -1.34
CA ILE A 161 -12.86 -6.48 -0.84
C ILE A 161 -12.99 -6.50 0.68
N TYR A 162 -12.18 -5.72 1.39
CA TYR A 162 -12.28 -5.53 2.83
C TYR A 162 -11.87 -4.10 3.19
N ASN A 163 -12.58 -3.51 4.14
CA ASN A 163 -12.30 -2.20 4.70
C ASN A 163 -12.63 -2.21 6.21
N TYR A 164 -11.70 -1.78 7.03
CA TYR A 164 -11.88 -1.69 8.48
C TYR A 164 -12.88 -0.62 8.95
N CYS A 165 -13.12 0.45 8.15
CA CYS A 165 -14.10 1.51 8.45
C CYS A 165 -15.53 1.06 8.22
#